data_AF-A0A0C5G284-F1
#
_entry.id   AF-A0A0C5G284-F1
#
_cell.length_a   1.000
_cell.length_b   1.000
_cell.length_c   1.000
_cell.angle_alpha   90.00
_cell.angle_beta   90.00
_cell.angle_gamma   90.00
#
_symmetry.space_group_name_H-M   'P 1'
#
loop_
_entity.id
_entity.type
_entity.pdbx_description
1 polymer ?
#
loop_
_entity_poly.entity_id
_entity_poly.type
_entity_poly.pdbx_seq_one_letter_code
_entity_poly.pdbx_strand_id
1 'polypeptide(L)'
;MEYFNLAVKPTGHDPATVEAALRRAWNACASVACLKCHVPPWQYCRNVTGGARYVTRFHRPRQDAAGAPALLAPVGIHGLGWARGRGSFLWDDRRLSAV
;
A
#
# COMPACT_ATOMS: atom_id res chain seq x y z
N MET A 1 3.73 -15.15 -1.20
CA MET A 1 4.27 -14.19 -2.18
C MET A 1 3.45 -12.89 -2.11
N GLU A 2 4.11 -11.74 -2.01
CA GLU A 2 3.45 -10.42 -1.95
C GLU A 2 3.35 -9.78 -3.34
N TYR A 3 2.25 -9.07 -3.61
CA TYR A 3 2.00 -8.41 -4.90
C TYR A 3 2.77 -7.10 -5.10
N PHE A 4 3.30 -6.53 -4.01
CA PHE A 4 3.98 -5.23 -4.00
C PHE A 4 5.35 -5.35 -3.32
N ASN A 5 6.23 -4.38 -3.55
CA ASN A 5 7.49 -4.22 -2.82
C ASN A 5 7.55 -2.84 -2.16
N LEU A 6 8.11 -2.74 -0.96
CA LEU A 6 8.32 -1.48 -0.26
C LEU A 6 9.57 -0.74 -0.76
N ALA A 7 9.84 -0.75 -2.07
CA ALA A 7 11.01 -0.09 -2.64
C ALA A 7 10.61 1.23 -3.32
N VAL A 8 11.45 2.25 -3.15
CA VAL A 8 11.27 3.57 -3.75
C VAL A 8 12.54 4.03 -4.44
N LYS A 9 12.43 5.06 -5.29
CA LYS A 9 13.63 5.75 -5.79
C LYS A 9 14.37 6.38 -4.60
N PRO A 10 15.71 6.51 -4.67
CA PRO A 10 16.48 7.21 -3.64
C PRO A 10 15.88 8.59 -3.37
N THR A 11 15.67 8.92 -2.09
CA THR A 11 15.08 10.19 -1.66
C THR A 11 16.10 11.15 -1.04
N GLY A 12 17.39 10.81 -1.09
CA GLY A 12 18.46 11.56 -0.40
C GLY A 12 18.53 11.31 1.11
N HIS A 13 17.54 10.61 1.66
CA HIS A 13 17.51 10.17 3.05
C HIS A 13 18.24 8.82 3.23
N ASP A 14 18.64 8.55 4.48
CA ASP A 14 19.19 7.26 4.89
C ASP A 14 18.23 6.10 4.52
N PRO A 15 18.73 5.03 3.87
CA PRO A 15 17.90 3.91 3.43
C PRO A 15 17.10 3.23 4.54
N ALA A 16 17.67 3.07 5.74
CA ALA A 16 16.98 2.43 6.85
C ALA A 16 15.82 3.29 7.37
N THR A 17 16.00 4.60 7.38
CA THR A 17 14.95 5.58 7.72
C THR A 17 13.78 5.52 6.73
N VAL A 18 14.09 5.43 5.44
CA VAL A 18 13.11 5.27 4.36
C VAL A 18 12.34 3.96 4.53
N GLU A 19 13.05 2.85 4.75
CA GLU A 19 12.44 1.53 4.95
C GLU A 19 11.48 1.52 6.16
N ALA A 20 11.90 2.09 7.29
CA ALA A 20 11.07 2.19 8.48
C ALA A 20 9.78 3.00 8.25
N ALA A 21 9.87 4.11 7.50
CA ALA A 21 8.71 4.90 7.13
C ALA A 21 7.74 4.09 6.22
N LEU A 22 8.28 3.34 5.26
CA LEU A 22 7.50 2.50 4.36
C LEU A 22 6.78 1.35 5.09
N ARG A 23 7.44 0.69 6.05
CA ARG A 23 6.82 -0.35 6.89
C ARG A 23 5.71 0.22 7.76
N ARG A 24 5.94 1.38 8.41
CA ARG A 24 4.90 2.08 9.19
C ARG A 24 3.68 2.42 8.33
N ALA A 25 3.89 3.02 7.17
CA ALA A 25 2.80 3.36 6.25
C ALA A 25 2.07 2.10 5.73
N TRP A 26 2.78 1.00 5.50
CA TRP A 26 2.18 -0.28 5.10
C TRP A 26 1.26 -0.82 6.19
N ASN A 27 1.76 -0.98 7.41
CA ASN A 27 0.99 -1.54 8.52
C ASN A 27 -0.21 -0.65 8.88
N ALA A 28 -0.04 0.69 8.85
CA ALA A 28 -1.15 1.62 9.04
C ALA A 28 -2.24 1.46 7.98
N CYS A 29 -1.87 1.34 6.70
CA CYS A 29 -2.85 1.08 5.65
C CYS A 29 -3.51 -0.30 5.80
N ALA A 30 -2.71 -1.32 6.11
CA ALA A 30 -3.19 -2.68 6.28
C ALA A 30 -4.21 -2.78 7.41
N SER A 31 -4.02 -2.09 8.54
CA SER A 31 -4.94 -2.15 9.69
C SER A 31 -6.29 -1.43 9.48
N VAL A 32 -6.42 -0.60 8.45
CA VAL A 32 -7.64 0.15 8.15
C VAL A 32 -8.49 -0.59 7.11
N ALA A 33 -9.82 -0.63 7.30
CA ALA A 33 -10.75 -1.17 6.30
C ALA A 33 -10.86 -0.21 5.09
N CYS A 34 -11.03 -0.74 3.87
CA CYS A 34 -11.24 0.13 2.71
C CYS A 34 -12.73 0.41 2.50
N LEU A 35 -13.18 1.65 2.71
CA LEU A 35 -14.57 2.03 2.43
C LEU A 35 -14.92 2.05 0.93
N LYS A 36 -13.92 2.21 0.04
CA LYS A 36 -14.14 2.26 -1.41
C LYS A 36 -14.49 0.90 -2.01
N CYS A 37 -13.82 -0.16 -1.59
CA CYS A 37 -14.04 -1.52 -2.12
C CYS A 37 -14.54 -2.52 -1.09
N HIS A 38 -14.85 -2.04 0.12
CA HIS A 38 -15.40 -2.76 1.26
C HIS A 38 -14.59 -3.99 1.66
N VAL A 39 -13.26 -3.96 1.45
CA VAL A 39 -12.37 -5.01 1.96
C VAL A 39 -12.05 -4.75 3.44
N PRO A 40 -11.97 -5.81 4.25
CA PRO A 40 -11.62 -5.68 5.66
C PRO A 40 -10.15 -5.26 5.83
N PRO A 41 -9.74 -4.91 7.07
CA PRO A 41 -8.34 -4.82 7.43
C PRO A 41 -7.57 -6.08 7.04
N TRP A 42 -6.27 -5.91 6.82
CA TRP A 42 -5.32 -6.95 6.48
C TRP A 42 -5.64 -7.68 5.16
N GLN A 43 -6.29 -7.02 4.22
CA GLN A 43 -6.38 -7.45 2.82
C GLN A 43 -5.89 -6.35 1.89
N TYR A 44 -5.43 -6.73 0.69
CA TYR A 44 -5.19 -5.79 -0.40
C TYR A 44 -6.50 -5.08 -0.81
N CYS A 45 -6.41 -3.97 -1.54
CA CYS A 45 -7.58 -3.40 -2.20
C CYS A 45 -7.89 -4.13 -3.51
N ARG A 46 -9.10 -3.95 -4.05
CA ARG A 46 -9.51 -4.51 -5.34
C ARG A 46 -10.15 -3.49 -6.26
N ASN A 47 -9.87 -3.59 -7.55
CA ASN A 47 -10.56 -2.84 -8.61
C ASN A 47 -11.26 -3.80 -9.56
N VAL A 48 -12.37 -3.36 -10.16
CA VAL A 48 -13.02 -4.09 -11.25
C VAL A 48 -12.57 -3.47 -12.57
N THR A 49 -11.99 -4.28 -13.44
CA THR A 49 -11.52 -3.88 -14.78
C THR A 49 -11.97 -4.95 -15.77
N GLY A 50 -12.72 -4.57 -16.81
CA GLY A 50 -13.18 -5.52 -17.83
C GLY A 50 -13.99 -6.69 -17.25
N GLY A 51 -14.78 -6.46 -16.20
CA GLY A 51 -15.57 -7.50 -15.52
C GLY A 51 -14.81 -8.36 -14.51
N ALA A 52 -13.47 -8.31 -14.49
CA ALA A 52 -12.64 -9.07 -13.55
C ALA A 52 -12.16 -8.20 -12.37
N ARG A 53 -11.97 -8.82 -11.20
CA ARG A 53 -11.41 -8.16 -10.01
C ARG A 53 -9.90 -8.34 -9.99
N TYR A 54 -9.18 -7.24 -9.90
CA TYR A 54 -7.72 -7.21 -9.80
C TYR A 54 -7.25 -6.66 -8.47
N VAL A 55 -6.15 -7.23 -7.98
CA VAL A 55 -5.43 -6.74 -6.81
C VAL A 55 -4.93 -5.33 -7.06
N THR A 56 -5.13 -4.47 -6.08
CA THR A 56 -4.58 -3.12 -5.96
C THR A 56 -4.01 -2.99 -4.56
N ARG A 57 -2.94 -2.22 -4.36
CA ARG A 57 -2.31 -2.13 -3.03
C ARG A 57 -3.27 -1.62 -1.95
N PHE A 58 -3.46 -0.30 -1.93
CA PHE A 58 -4.40 0.40 -1.08
C PHE A 58 -4.98 1.54 -1.89
N HIS A 59 -6.31 1.71 -1.88
CA HIS A 59 -6.92 2.88 -2.52
C HIS A 59 -6.57 4.16 -1.77
N ARG A 60 -6.60 5.29 -2.47
CA ARG A 60 -6.30 6.61 -1.89
C ARG A 60 -7.11 6.91 -0.62
N PRO A 61 -8.44 6.69 -0.56
CA PRO A 61 -9.21 6.92 0.67
C PRO A 61 -8.72 6.10 1.87
N ARG A 62 -8.27 4.86 1.65
CA ARG A 62 -7.70 4.02 2.71
C ARG A 62 -6.34 4.55 3.18
N GLN A 63 -5.50 5.04 2.27
CA GLN A 63 -4.21 5.64 2.60
C GLN A 63 -4.38 6.94 3.40
N ASP A 64 -5.34 7.77 3.02
CA ASP A 64 -5.67 9.00 3.73
C ASP A 64 -6.22 8.70 5.13
N ALA A 65 -7.17 7.75 5.24
CA ALA A 65 -7.70 7.31 6.53
C ALA A 65 -6.62 6.68 7.45
N ALA A 66 -5.61 6.04 6.87
CA ALA A 66 -4.47 5.49 7.59
C ALA A 66 -3.38 6.53 7.94
N GLY A 67 -3.50 7.78 7.50
CA GLY A 67 -2.48 8.81 7.70
C GLY A 67 -1.16 8.54 6.97
N ALA A 68 -1.16 7.66 5.95
CA ALA A 68 0.06 7.28 5.23
C ALA A 68 0.82 8.48 4.61
N PRO A 69 0.16 9.51 4.05
CA PRO A 69 0.88 10.70 3.55
C PRO A 69 1.74 11.39 4.63
N ALA A 70 1.25 11.50 5.86
CA ALA A 70 1.98 12.13 6.96
C ALA A 70 3.18 11.28 7.43
N LEU A 71 3.08 9.96 7.33
CA LEU A 71 4.18 9.03 7.66
C LEU A 71 5.32 9.07 6.64
N LEU A 72 5.01 9.41 5.39
CA LEU A 72 5.93 9.34 4.25
C LEU A 72 6.54 10.69 3.87
N ALA A 73 5.85 11.80 4.17
CA ALA A 73 6.35 13.15 3.87
C ALA A 73 7.74 13.46 4.47
N PRO A 74 8.08 13.04 5.71
CA PRO A 74 9.40 13.31 6.30
C PRO A 74 10.58 12.66 5.58
N VAL A 75 10.33 11.66 4.74
CA VAL A 75 11.35 10.97 3.94
C VAL A 75 11.28 11.31 2.45
N GLY A 76 10.60 12.41 2.10
CA GLY A 76 10.50 12.94 0.74
C GLY A 76 9.61 12.11 -0.19
N ILE A 77 8.76 11.24 0.37
CA ILE A 77 7.88 10.36 -0.42
C ILE A 77 6.48 10.96 -0.46
N HIS A 78 6.04 11.29 -1.68
CA HIS A 78 4.71 11.83 -1.94
C HIS A 78 3.92 10.97 -2.93
N GLY A 79 2.59 10.93 -2.77
CA GLY A 79 1.70 10.22 -3.68
C GLY A 79 1.79 8.69 -3.57
N LEU A 80 1.56 7.99 -4.70
CA LEU A 80 1.43 6.52 -4.75
C LEU A 80 2.73 5.76 -5.06
N GLY A 81 3.86 6.47 -5.27
CA GLY A 81 5.12 5.87 -5.71
C GLY A 81 5.83 4.99 -4.68
N TRP A 82 5.24 4.78 -3.50
CA TRP A 82 5.87 4.19 -2.31
C TRP A 82 5.76 2.67 -2.19
N ALA A 83 5.00 2.01 -3.05
CA ALA A 83 5.25 0.61 -3.35
C ALA A 83 4.83 0.28 -4.75
N ARG A 84 5.76 -0.34 -5.44
CA ARG A 84 5.56 -0.76 -6.82
C ARG A 84 4.89 -2.12 -6.83
N GLY A 85 3.90 -2.26 -7.71
CA GLY A 85 3.32 -3.57 -8.02
C GLY A 85 4.31 -4.41 -8.81
N ARG A 86 4.21 -5.73 -8.64
CA ARG A 86 4.98 -6.72 -9.44
C ARG A 86 4.27 -7.13 -10.73
N GLY A 87 3.14 -6.50 -11.04
CA GLY A 87 2.28 -6.84 -12.18
C GLY A 87 0.79 -6.69 -11.84
N SER A 88 -0.06 -7.17 -12.74
CA SER A 88 -1.51 -7.26 -12.56
C SER A 88 -1.88 -8.68 -12.14
N PHE A 89 -2.64 -8.80 -11.05
CA PHE A 89 -3.01 -10.09 -10.48
C PHE A 89 -4.52 -10.14 -10.23
N LEU A 90 -5.14 -11.28 -10.52
CA LEU A 90 -6.53 -11.51 -10.13
C LEU A 90 -6.67 -11.49 -8.61
N TRP A 91 -7.77 -10.94 -8.15
CA TRP A 91 -8.12 -10.88 -6.74
C TRP A 91 -8.33 -12.29 -6.17
N ASP A 92 -7.67 -12.59 -5.05
CA ASP A 92 -7.67 -13.93 -4.44
C ASP A 92 -8.03 -13.93 -2.94
N ASP A 93 -8.60 -12.83 -2.44
CA ASP A 93 -9.03 -12.64 -1.03
C ASP A 93 -7.92 -12.86 0.02
N ARG A 94 -6.64 -12.93 -0.41
CA ARG A 94 -5.52 -13.22 0.47
C ARG A 94 -5.30 -12.11 1.49
N ARG A 95 -4.98 -12.53 2.71
CA ARG A 95 -4.55 -11.62 3.77
C ARG A 95 -3.13 -11.11 3.56
N LEU A 96 -2.92 -9.87 3.95
CA LEU A 96 -1.62 -9.24 4.10
C LEU A 96 -0.92 -9.81 5.34
N SER A 97 0.39 -10.00 5.23
CA SER A 97 1.25 -10.11 6.40
C SER A 97 1.61 -8.71 6.90
N ALA A 98 1.76 -8.57 8.22
CA ALA A 98 2.47 -7.42 8.77
C ALA A 98 3.93 -7.45 8.29
N VAL A 99 4.48 -6.27 8.04
CA VAL A 99 5.84 -6.08 7.49
C VAL A 99 6.62 -5.16 8.39
#